data_AF-A0A7V2ALZ3-F1
#
_entry.id   AF-A0A7V2ALZ3-F1
#
_cell.length_a   1.000
_cell.length_b   1.000
_cell.length_c   1.000
_cell.angle_alpha   90.00
_cell.angle_beta   90.00
_cell.angle_gamma   90.00
#
_symmetry.space_group_name_H-M   'P 1'
#
loop_
_entity.id
_entity.type
_entity.pdbx_description
1 polymer ?
#
loop_
_entity_poly.entity_id
_entity_poly.type
_entity_poly.pdbx_seq_one_letter_code
_entity_poly.pdbx_strand_id
1 'polypeptide(L)'
;MERIKEAIEKAKAIRRQDQAGHSKVPDAEMAVVGDVEKITYRQTSVVQLDPLHLEENRIISFSKNDPRSMSFDILRTQVLRKMQENSWRTLAITSPTAECGKTVVSINLALSIAQQTEQTVLLVDFDLRKPRVAQYLGLPPGLSLVDYLEENAELAEVFVNPGVPRLTLLPNGSPIENASETLTTARMKALVSDIRDRYD
;
A
#
# COMPACT_ATOMS: atom_id res chain seq x y z
N MET A 1 3.19 28.13 47.90
CA MET A 1 3.32 28.92 46.65
C MET A 1 4.77 29.06 46.16
N GLU A 2 5.81 28.78 46.97
CA GLU A 2 7.22 28.87 46.53
C GLU A 2 7.74 27.63 45.77
N ARG A 3 7.32 26.41 46.15
CA ARG A 3 7.79 25.17 45.50
C ARG A 3 7.46 25.05 44.00
N ILE A 4 6.40 25.74 43.54
CA ILE A 4 5.99 25.74 42.13
C ILE A 4 6.86 26.72 41.32
N LYS A 5 7.30 27.83 41.92
CA LYS A 5 8.20 28.79 41.25
C LYS A 5 9.60 28.21 41.07
N GLU A 6 10.12 27.50 42.08
CA GLU A 6 11.41 26.81 41.99
C GLU A 6 11.41 25.70 40.91
N ALA A 7 10.29 24.99 40.75
CA ALA A 7 10.16 23.96 39.71
C ALA A 7 10.20 24.56 38.29
N ILE A 8 9.64 25.75 38.08
CA ILE A 8 9.60 26.42 36.78
C ILE A 8 10.95 27.04 36.41
N GLU A 9 11.68 27.61 37.37
CA GLU A 9 13.03 28.14 37.15
C GLU A 9 14.03 27.02 36.82
N LYS A 10 13.94 25.87 37.51
CA LYS A 10 14.78 24.70 37.24
C LYS A 10 14.54 24.14 35.83
N ALA A 11 13.29 24.16 35.35
CA ALA A 11 12.94 23.74 33.99
C ALA A 11 13.43 24.72 32.91
N LYS A 12 13.49 26.03 33.20
CA LYS A 12 14.02 27.05 32.27
C LYS A 12 15.55 27.03 32.19
N ALA A 13 16.24 26.68 33.27
CA ALA A 13 17.70 26.56 33.28
C ALA A 13 18.20 25.39 32.42
N ILE A 14 17.51 24.24 32.46
CA ILE A 14 17.83 23.07 31.63
C ILE A 14 17.66 23.41 30.14
N ARG A 15 16.58 24.10 29.78
CA ARG A 15 16.31 24.54 28.40
C ARG A 15 17.31 25.55 27.83
N ARG A 16 18.02 26.30 28.68
CA ARG A 16 19.03 27.28 28.25
C ARG A 16 20.42 26.68 28.05
N GLN A 17 20.72 25.53 28.66
CA GLN A 17 21.99 24.84 28.44
C GLN A 17 22.01 24.04 27.13
N ASP A 18 20.85 23.59 26.63
CA ASP A 18 20.75 22.83 25.38
C ASP A 18 20.87 23.68 24.10
N GLN A 19 20.88 25.02 24.19
CA GLN A 19 20.90 25.92 23.01
C GLN A 19 22.27 26.51 22.65
N ALA A 20 23.37 26.09 23.31
CA ALA A 20 24.71 26.67 23.09
C ALA A 20 25.78 25.68 22.59
N GLY A 21 25.41 24.72 21.72
CA GLY A 21 26.35 23.86 20.99
C GLY A 21 25.86 23.58 19.57
N HIS A 22 26.53 24.14 18.56
CA HIS A 22 26.14 24.03 17.16
C HIS A 22 26.83 22.85 16.44
N SER A 23 26.09 22.26 15.49
CA SER A 23 26.55 21.52 14.30
C SER A 23 26.63 19.99 14.36
N LYS A 24 25.57 19.34 13.86
CA LYS A 24 25.54 18.33 12.78
C LYS A 24 24.14 17.70 12.74
N VAL A 25 23.55 17.60 11.55
CA VAL A 25 22.25 16.96 11.31
C VAL A 25 22.33 15.48 11.73
N PRO A 26 21.37 14.95 12.50
CA PRO A 26 21.12 13.52 12.54
C PRO A 26 19.74 13.21 11.95
N ASP A 27 19.73 12.18 11.12
CA ASP A 27 18.57 11.57 10.47
C ASP A 27 17.40 11.40 11.44
N ALA A 28 16.23 11.89 11.03
CA ALA A 28 14.98 11.61 11.71
C ALA A 28 14.57 10.16 11.37
N GLU A 29 15.13 9.21 12.12
CA GLU A 29 14.54 7.88 12.29
C GLU A 29 13.13 8.07 12.89
N MET A 30 12.11 8.06 12.04
CA MET A 30 10.75 7.82 12.50
C MET A 30 10.68 6.41 13.06
N ALA A 31 10.59 6.33 14.38
CA ALA A 31 10.42 5.12 15.16
C ALA A 31 9.32 4.22 14.56
N VAL A 32 9.75 3.15 13.91
CA VAL A 32 8.88 2.06 13.46
C VAL A 32 8.52 1.25 14.69
N VAL A 33 7.31 1.43 15.20
CA VAL A 33 6.80 0.65 16.33
C VAL A 33 6.38 -0.73 15.85
N GLY A 34 7.10 -1.75 16.33
CA GLY A 34 6.70 -3.15 16.36
C GLY A 34 7.71 -4.09 15.70
N ASP A 35 8.25 -5.03 16.47
CA ASP A 35 8.96 -6.21 15.99
C ASP A 35 8.08 -6.96 14.98
N VAL A 36 8.27 -6.69 13.69
CA VAL A 36 7.73 -7.48 12.60
C VAL A 36 8.90 -8.32 12.11
N GLU A 37 8.80 -9.65 12.23
CA GLU A 37 9.70 -10.58 11.55
C GLU A 37 9.92 -10.10 10.12
N LYS A 38 11.18 -9.79 9.76
CA LYS A 38 11.54 -9.14 8.51
C LYS A 38 11.09 -9.99 7.32
N ILE A 39 9.95 -9.65 6.72
CA ILE A 39 9.50 -10.24 5.46
C ILE A 39 10.55 -9.88 4.41
N THR A 40 11.32 -10.88 3.97
CA THR A 40 12.38 -10.69 2.99
C THR A 40 11.81 -10.93 1.59
N TYR A 41 11.55 -9.84 0.87
CA TYR A 41 11.19 -9.88 -0.54
C TYR A 41 12.43 -10.23 -1.36
N ARG A 42 12.43 -11.39 -2.04
CA ARG A 42 13.62 -11.87 -2.77
C ARG A 42 13.77 -11.29 -4.17
N GLN A 43 12.67 -10.97 -4.84
CA GLN A 43 12.64 -10.48 -6.23
C GLN A 43 11.71 -9.26 -6.43
N THR A 44 10.92 -8.90 -5.41
CA THR A 44 9.97 -7.78 -5.49
C THR A 44 10.67 -6.45 -5.26
N SER A 45 10.49 -5.50 -6.17
CA SER A 45 10.98 -4.13 -5.98
C SER A 45 10.27 -3.46 -4.81
N VAL A 46 10.99 -2.73 -3.95
CA VAL A 46 10.41 -1.98 -2.83
C VAL A 46 10.46 -0.50 -3.16
N VAL A 47 9.30 0.17 -3.15
CA VAL A 47 9.15 1.60 -3.45
C VAL A 47 8.64 2.32 -2.22
N GLN A 48 9.30 3.42 -1.84
CA GLN A 48 8.80 4.31 -0.80
C GLN A 48 7.77 5.26 -1.37
N LEU A 49 6.61 5.36 -0.72
CA LEU A 49 5.53 6.24 -1.17
C LEU A 49 5.66 7.64 -0.56
N ASP A 50 5.25 8.66 -1.31
CA ASP A 50 5.18 10.04 -0.83
C ASP A 50 3.84 10.29 -0.09
N PRO A 51 3.87 10.57 1.23
CA PRO A 51 2.65 10.80 2.01
C PRO A 51 1.77 11.94 1.49
N LEU A 52 2.35 13.01 0.92
CA LEU A 52 1.57 14.14 0.39
C LEU A 52 0.78 13.73 -0.85
N HIS A 53 1.45 13.03 -1.78
CA HIS A 53 0.79 12.47 -2.96
C HIS A 53 -0.35 11.51 -2.60
N LEU A 54 -0.15 10.67 -1.58
CA LEU A 54 -1.19 9.77 -1.09
C LEU A 54 -2.40 10.53 -0.56
N GLU A 55 -2.19 11.59 0.22
CA GLU A 55 -3.27 12.43 0.75
C GLU A 55 -4.07 13.12 -0.36
N GLU A 56 -3.39 13.70 -1.36
CA GLU A 56 -4.03 14.31 -2.53
C GLU A 56 -4.92 13.32 -3.31
N ASN A 57 -4.51 12.05 -3.36
CA ASN A 57 -5.24 10.97 -4.02
C ASN A 57 -6.22 10.22 -3.10
N ARG A 58 -6.48 10.74 -1.88
CA ARG A 58 -7.40 10.17 -0.88
C ARG A 58 -7.00 8.76 -0.45
N ILE A 59 -5.71 8.47 -0.44
CA ILE A 59 -5.14 7.23 0.10
C ILE A 59 -4.81 7.47 1.58
N ILE A 60 -5.77 7.14 2.44
CA ILE A 60 -5.80 7.47 3.87
C ILE A 60 -5.47 6.27 4.76
N SER A 61 -5.60 5.05 4.25
CA SER A 61 -5.30 3.81 4.99
C SER A 61 -3.80 3.47 5.03
N PHE A 62 -2.92 4.34 4.53
CA PHE A 62 -1.47 4.11 4.58
C PHE A 62 -0.93 4.24 6.01
N SER A 63 -1.41 5.23 6.76
CA SER A 63 -1.06 5.40 8.18
C SER A 63 -2.09 4.73 9.07
N LYS A 64 -1.63 3.88 10.01
CA LYS A 64 -2.51 3.21 10.99
C LYS A 64 -3.26 4.17 11.92
N ASN A 65 -2.78 5.40 12.07
CA ASN A 65 -3.29 6.37 13.04
C ASN A 65 -4.17 7.45 12.41
N ASP A 66 -4.48 7.37 11.11
CA ASP A 66 -5.36 8.33 10.46
C ASP A 66 -6.84 8.05 10.82
N PRO A 67 -7.54 8.95 11.54
CA PRO A 67 -8.95 8.72 11.92
C PRO A 67 -9.89 8.50 10.72
N ARG A 68 -9.50 9.01 9.53
CA ARG A 68 -10.28 8.86 8.30
C ARG A 68 -10.28 7.41 7.80
N SER A 69 -9.26 6.61 8.15
CA SER A 69 -9.15 5.20 7.74
C SER A 69 -10.20 4.28 8.37
N MET A 70 -10.89 4.74 9.43
CA MET A 70 -11.84 3.92 10.17
C MET A 70 -12.95 3.33 9.29
N SER A 71 -13.39 4.05 8.27
CA SER A 71 -14.38 3.56 7.30
C SER A 71 -13.86 2.34 6.52
N PHE A 72 -12.58 2.33 6.15
CA PHE A 72 -11.92 1.21 5.48
C PHE A 72 -11.64 0.05 6.42
N ASP A 73 -11.40 0.32 7.71
CA ASP A 73 -11.23 -0.73 8.71
C ASP A 73 -12.53 -1.49 8.98
N ILE A 74 -13.67 -0.78 8.99
CA ILE A 74 -15.01 -1.39 9.04
C ILE A 74 -15.24 -2.22 7.77
N LEU A 75 -14.97 -1.63 6.60
CA LEU A 75 -15.12 -2.33 5.32
C LEU A 75 -14.26 -3.61 5.26
N ARG A 76 -12.98 -3.52 5.64
CA ARG A 76 -12.07 -4.67 5.77
C ARG A 76 -12.68 -5.77 6.61
N THR A 77 -13.17 -5.42 7.79
CA THR A 77 -13.74 -6.40 8.73
C THR A 77 -14.94 -7.12 8.11
N GLN A 78 -15.83 -6.38 7.45
CA GLN A 78 -17.01 -6.94 6.78
C GLN A 78 -16.61 -7.84 5.60
N VAL A 79 -15.66 -7.38 4.78
CA VAL A 79 -15.15 -8.10 3.61
C VAL A 79 -14.46 -9.39 4.02
N LEU A 80 -13.48 -9.33 4.92
CA LEU A 80 -12.71 -10.51 5.35
C LEU A 80 -13.63 -11.55 6.00
N ARG A 81 -14.58 -11.12 6.83
CA ARG A 81 -15.57 -12.03 7.41
C ARG A 81 -16.39 -12.73 6.32
N LYS A 82 -16.88 -12.01 5.31
CA LYS A 82 -17.65 -12.61 4.22
C LYS A 82 -16.81 -13.53 3.34
N MET A 83 -15.56 -13.16 3.07
CA MET A 83 -14.62 -14.00 2.34
C MET A 83 -14.36 -15.30 3.11
N GLN A 84 -14.13 -15.24 4.42
CA GLN A 84 -13.93 -16.42 5.26
C GLN A 84 -15.18 -17.32 5.28
N GLU A 85 -16.38 -16.75 5.46
CA GLU A 85 -17.65 -17.49 5.45
C GLU A 85 -17.87 -18.26 4.14
N ASN A 86 -17.38 -17.75 3.01
CA ASN A 86 -17.54 -18.36 1.69
C ASN A 86 -16.27 -19.07 1.17
N SER A 87 -15.21 -19.14 1.98
CA SER A 87 -13.89 -19.66 1.56
C SER A 87 -13.36 -18.97 0.28
N TRP A 88 -13.57 -17.66 0.15
CA TRP A 88 -13.06 -16.86 -0.95
C TRP A 88 -11.65 -16.35 -0.66
N ARG A 89 -10.80 -16.38 -1.69
CA ARG A 89 -9.42 -15.83 -1.67
C ARG A 89 -9.26 -14.62 -2.57
N THR A 90 -10.22 -14.38 -3.47
CA THR A 90 -10.17 -13.30 -4.45
C THR A 90 -11.41 -12.44 -4.33
N LEU A 91 -11.22 -11.13 -4.50
CA LEU A 91 -12.28 -10.14 -4.49
C LEU A 91 -12.08 -9.19 -5.66
N ALA A 92 -13.08 -9.11 -6.54
CA ALA A 92 -13.12 -8.11 -7.59
C ALA A 92 -13.82 -6.86 -7.08
N ILE A 93 -13.21 -5.68 -7.29
CA ILE A 93 -13.81 -4.39 -6.97
C ILE A 93 -14.13 -3.68 -8.28
N THR A 94 -15.41 -3.38 -8.48
CA THR A 94 -15.93 -2.72 -9.69
C THR A 94 -16.86 -1.56 -9.31
N SER A 95 -17.24 -0.75 -10.29
CA SER A 95 -18.18 0.35 -10.12
C SER A 95 -19.22 0.39 -11.24
N PRO A 96 -20.40 0.96 -10.98
CA PRO A 96 -21.45 1.09 -12.00
C PRO A 96 -21.04 2.00 -13.16
N THR A 97 -20.25 3.04 -12.88
CA THR A 97 -19.71 3.96 -13.89
C THR A 97 -18.24 4.30 -13.63
N ALA A 98 -17.62 5.02 -14.57
CA ALA A 98 -16.30 5.59 -14.35
C ALA A 98 -16.32 6.59 -13.17
N GLU A 99 -15.16 6.83 -12.57
CA GLU A 99 -14.93 7.88 -11.57
C GLU A 99 -15.71 7.74 -10.25
N CYS A 100 -16.36 6.60 -9.98
CA CYS A 100 -17.00 6.31 -8.68
C CYS A 100 -16.02 6.00 -7.53
N GLY A 101 -14.70 6.20 -7.73
CA GLY A 101 -13.70 5.94 -6.69
C GLY A 101 -13.30 4.47 -6.50
N LYS A 102 -13.60 3.56 -7.47
CA LYS A 102 -13.22 2.14 -7.39
C LYS A 102 -11.74 1.93 -7.05
N THR A 103 -10.84 2.69 -7.68
CA THR A 103 -9.39 2.62 -7.45
C THR A 103 -9.02 3.05 -6.03
N VAL A 104 -9.61 4.14 -5.53
CA VAL A 104 -9.41 4.62 -4.16
C VAL A 104 -9.86 3.57 -3.15
N VAL A 105 -11.03 2.96 -3.38
CA VAL A 105 -11.56 1.91 -2.51
C VAL A 105 -10.65 0.69 -2.52
N SER A 106 -10.21 0.23 -3.69
CA SER A 106 -9.31 -0.92 -3.80
C SER A 106 -7.99 -0.72 -3.07
N ILE A 107 -7.34 0.44 -3.26
CA ILE A 107 -6.05 0.74 -2.62
C ILE A 107 -6.21 0.83 -1.11
N ASN A 108 -7.17 1.62 -0.62
CA ASN A 108 -7.35 1.80 0.82
C ASN A 108 -7.80 0.52 1.53
N LEU A 109 -8.62 -0.32 0.87
CA LEU A 109 -9.00 -1.63 1.41
C LEU A 109 -7.80 -2.57 1.47
N ALA A 110 -6.98 -2.63 0.42
CA ALA A 110 -5.76 -3.45 0.41
C ALA A 110 -4.78 -3.01 1.52
N LEU A 111 -4.54 -1.71 1.66
CA LEU A 111 -3.73 -1.16 2.75
C LEU A 111 -4.29 -1.53 4.12
N SER A 112 -5.61 -1.36 4.32
CA SER A 112 -6.27 -1.73 5.57
C SER A 112 -6.14 -3.23 5.87
N ILE A 113 -6.26 -4.12 4.88
CA ILE A 113 -6.03 -5.58 5.04
C ILE A 113 -4.58 -5.86 5.45
N ALA A 114 -3.60 -5.28 4.76
CA ALA A 114 -2.17 -5.50 5.03
C ALA A 114 -1.74 -5.09 6.45
N GLN A 115 -2.49 -4.18 7.10
CA GLN A 115 -2.25 -3.80 8.48
C GLN A 115 -2.52 -4.94 9.48
N GLN A 116 -3.34 -5.94 9.12
CA GLN A 116 -3.55 -7.16 9.92
C GLN A 116 -2.31 -8.06 9.83
N THR A 117 -1.86 -8.62 10.96
CA THR A 117 -0.63 -9.43 11.00
C THR A 117 -0.77 -10.75 10.26
N GLU A 118 -1.95 -11.36 10.33
CA GLU A 118 -2.25 -12.69 9.78
C GLU A 118 -2.73 -12.65 8.32
N GLN A 119 -2.63 -11.52 7.62
CA GLN A 119 -3.16 -11.36 6.27
C GLN A 119 -2.10 -10.84 5.32
N THR A 120 -1.95 -11.53 4.19
CA THR A 120 -1.19 -11.08 3.03
C THR A 120 -2.15 -10.72 1.91
N VAL A 121 -1.85 -9.64 1.19
CA VAL A 121 -2.72 -9.14 0.14
C VAL A 121 -1.92 -8.78 -1.11
N LEU A 122 -2.46 -9.18 -2.26
CA LEU A 122 -2.02 -8.72 -3.56
C LEU A 122 -3.12 -7.85 -4.18
N LEU A 123 -2.78 -6.59 -4.49
CA LEU A 123 -3.64 -5.71 -5.28
C LEU A 123 -3.18 -5.74 -6.73
N VAL A 124 -4.08 -6.19 -7.63
CA VAL A 124 -3.82 -6.23 -9.08
C VAL A 124 -4.65 -5.16 -9.78
N ASP A 125 -4.01 -4.35 -10.64
CA ASP A 125 -4.72 -3.38 -11.48
C ASP A 125 -5.23 -4.06 -12.77
N PHE A 126 -6.41 -4.67 -12.68
CA PHE A 126 -7.09 -5.29 -13.83
C PHE A 126 -7.92 -4.30 -14.68
N ASP A 127 -7.82 -2.98 -14.45
CA ASP A 127 -8.39 -2.00 -15.40
C ASP A 127 -7.44 -1.83 -16.58
N LEU A 128 -7.49 -2.77 -17.53
CA LEU A 128 -6.60 -2.79 -18.69
C LEU A 128 -6.81 -1.61 -19.66
N ARG A 129 -7.92 -0.88 -19.54
CA ARG A 129 -8.24 0.25 -20.42
C ARG A 129 -7.80 1.58 -19.82
N LYS A 130 -7.97 1.76 -18.51
CA LYS A 130 -7.64 2.99 -17.79
C LYS A 130 -6.99 2.63 -16.46
N PRO A 131 -5.77 2.05 -16.46
CA PRO A 131 -5.10 1.71 -15.22
C PRO A 131 -4.77 2.97 -14.43
N ARG A 132 -4.87 2.90 -13.11
CA ARG A 132 -4.73 4.07 -12.22
C ARG A 132 -4.01 3.77 -10.92
N VAL A 133 -3.79 2.50 -10.55
CA VAL A 133 -3.22 2.16 -9.24
C VAL A 133 -1.82 2.75 -9.07
N ALA A 134 -0.95 2.59 -10.07
CA ALA A 134 0.40 3.13 -10.04
C ALA A 134 0.41 4.66 -9.87
N GLN A 135 -0.44 5.36 -10.63
CA GLN A 135 -0.60 6.81 -10.53
C GLN A 135 -1.07 7.25 -9.14
N TYR A 136 -2.09 6.59 -8.58
CA TYR A 136 -2.68 6.98 -7.28
C TYR A 136 -1.72 6.75 -6.12
N LEU A 137 -0.81 5.78 -6.25
CA LEU A 137 0.23 5.52 -5.27
C LEU A 137 1.52 6.32 -5.51
N GLY A 138 1.68 6.96 -6.67
CA GLY A 138 2.90 7.69 -7.02
C GLY A 138 4.07 6.75 -7.30
N LEU A 139 3.79 5.56 -7.84
CA LEU A 139 4.85 4.62 -8.21
C LEU A 139 5.67 5.17 -9.38
N PRO A 140 7.01 5.04 -9.35
CA PRO A 140 7.84 5.39 -10.49
C PRO A 140 7.53 4.44 -11.67
N PRO A 141 7.82 4.85 -12.91
CA PRO A 141 7.75 3.96 -14.06
C PRO A 141 8.62 2.71 -13.84
N GLY A 142 8.12 1.55 -14.27
CA GLY A 142 8.80 0.27 -14.13
C GLY A 142 8.02 -0.84 -14.82
N LEU A 143 8.56 -2.07 -14.76
CA LEU A 143 7.91 -3.26 -15.30
C LEU A 143 6.58 -3.52 -14.58
N SER A 144 5.58 -3.94 -15.33
CA SER A 144 4.19 -4.03 -14.88
C SER A 144 3.43 -5.14 -15.60
N LEU A 145 2.13 -5.28 -15.30
CA LEU A 145 1.27 -6.30 -15.89
C LEU A 145 1.32 -6.34 -17.42
N VAL A 146 1.36 -5.19 -18.09
CA VAL A 146 1.43 -5.14 -19.56
C VAL A 146 2.72 -5.77 -20.09
N ASP A 147 3.87 -5.48 -19.45
CA ASP A 147 5.17 -6.02 -19.86
C ASP A 147 5.20 -7.55 -19.72
N TYR A 148 4.59 -8.07 -18.65
CA TYR A 148 4.42 -9.52 -18.50
C TYR A 148 3.52 -10.10 -19.59
N LEU A 149 2.39 -9.47 -19.91
CA LEU A 149 1.44 -9.97 -20.91
C LEU A 149 2.00 -9.93 -22.34
N GLU A 150 2.88 -8.98 -22.63
CA GLU A 150 3.58 -8.81 -23.90
C GLU A 150 4.88 -9.64 -24.00
N GLU A 151 5.18 -10.45 -22.98
CA GLU A 151 6.37 -11.31 -22.91
C GLU A 151 7.71 -10.55 -22.84
N ASN A 152 7.66 -9.29 -22.42
CA ASN A 152 8.83 -8.43 -22.22
C ASN A 152 9.44 -8.57 -20.81
N ALA A 153 8.74 -9.23 -19.88
CA ALA A 153 9.18 -9.46 -18.51
C ALA A 153 8.65 -10.79 -17.93
N GLU A 154 9.35 -11.33 -16.93
CA GLU A 154 8.87 -12.45 -16.12
C GLU A 154 7.89 -11.97 -15.03
N LEU A 155 7.00 -12.86 -14.59
CA LEU A 155 6.00 -12.53 -13.57
C LEU A 155 6.62 -12.07 -12.25
N ALA A 156 7.80 -12.56 -11.89
CA ALA A 156 8.47 -12.16 -10.65
C ALA A 156 8.94 -10.70 -10.65
N GLU A 157 9.21 -10.13 -11.84
CA GLU A 157 9.81 -8.80 -12.01
C GLU A 157 8.78 -7.67 -11.97
N VAL A 158 7.51 -7.99 -12.23
CA VAL A 158 6.41 -7.01 -12.34
C VAL A 158 5.68 -6.75 -11.03
N PHE A 159 6.08 -7.43 -9.94
CA PHE A 159 5.54 -7.16 -8.61
C PHE A 159 6.27 -6.01 -7.91
N VAL A 160 5.50 -5.19 -7.21
CA VAL A 160 6.01 -4.04 -6.44
C VAL A 160 5.49 -4.12 -5.01
N ASN A 161 6.37 -3.95 -4.03
CA ASN A 161 6.01 -3.71 -2.64
C ASN A 161 6.07 -2.19 -2.37
N PRO A 162 4.99 -1.57 -1.91
CA PRO A 162 4.94 -0.12 -1.72
C PRO A 162 5.50 0.33 -0.36
N GLY A 163 6.50 -0.36 0.18
CA GLY A 163 7.05 -0.12 1.52
C GLY A 163 6.11 -0.55 2.66
N VAL A 164 5.01 -1.24 2.35
CA VAL A 164 4.04 -1.73 3.33
C VAL A 164 4.22 -3.24 3.51
N PRO A 165 4.48 -3.74 4.75
CA PRO A 165 4.57 -5.17 5.00
C PRO A 165 3.30 -5.91 4.58
N ARG A 166 3.46 -7.11 4.00
CA ARG A 166 2.36 -8.01 3.58
C ARG A 166 1.47 -7.48 2.44
N LEU A 167 1.80 -6.33 1.86
CA LEU A 167 1.16 -5.81 0.65
C LEU A 167 2.08 -6.00 -0.56
N THR A 168 1.56 -6.63 -1.59
CA THR A 168 2.20 -6.68 -2.90
C THR A 168 1.26 -6.05 -3.92
N LEU A 169 1.80 -5.40 -4.92
CA LEU A 169 1.08 -4.80 -6.03
C LEU A 169 1.49 -5.48 -7.33
N LEU A 170 0.52 -5.68 -8.20
CA LEU A 170 0.73 -5.93 -9.62
C LEU A 170 0.11 -4.76 -10.39
N PRO A 171 0.84 -3.64 -10.56
CA PRO A 171 0.35 -2.49 -11.28
C PRO A 171 0.21 -2.81 -12.77
N ASN A 172 -0.59 -2.02 -13.47
CA ASN A 172 -0.59 -1.98 -14.92
C ASN A 172 -0.07 -0.60 -15.37
N GLY A 173 1.06 -0.59 -16.10
CA GLY A 173 1.77 0.64 -16.44
C GLY A 173 1.11 1.46 -17.56
N SER A 174 0.34 0.83 -18.44
CA SER A 174 -0.29 1.49 -19.57
C SER A 174 -1.60 0.81 -20.02
N PRO A 175 -2.47 1.52 -20.77
CA PRO A 175 -3.61 0.90 -21.42
C PRO A 175 -3.21 -0.17 -22.43
N ILE A 176 -3.98 -1.25 -22.49
CA ILE A 176 -3.85 -2.33 -23.48
C ILE A 176 -4.93 -2.14 -24.54
N GLU A 177 -4.54 -2.05 -25.82
CA GLU A 177 -5.47 -1.77 -26.93
C GLU A 177 -6.58 -2.84 -27.05
N ASN A 178 -6.19 -4.12 -27.07
CA ASN A 178 -7.09 -5.27 -27.19
C ASN A 178 -7.43 -5.86 -25.80
N ALA A 179 -7.87 -5.00 -24.88
CA ALA A 179 -8.08 -5.36 -23.47
C ALA A 179 -9.02 -6.56 -23.28
N SER A 180 -10.13 -6.61 -24.03
CA SER A 180 -11.13 -7.68 -23.92
C SER A 180 -10.57 -9.02 -24.37
N GLU A 181 -9.86 -9.03 -25.48
CA GLU A 181 -9.20 -10.21 -26.06
C GLU A 181 -8.11 -10.70 -25.11
N THR A 182 -7.31 -9.76 -24.59
CA THR A 182 -6.21 -10.03 -23.64
C THR A 182 -6.70 -10.78 -22.41
N LEU A 183 -7.87 -10.41 -21.87
CA LEU A 183 -8.48 -11.11 -20.72
C LEU A 183 -8.79 -12.59 -20.99
N THR A 184 -8.97 -12.99 -22.25
CA THR A 184 -9.32 -14.37 -22.62
C THR A 184 -8.12 -15.24 -22.99
N THR A 185 -6.93 -14.64 -23.12
CA THR A 185 -5.69 -15.31 -23.52
C THR A 185 -5.28 -16.40 -22.52
N ALA A 186 -4.53 -17.39 -23.00
CA ALA A 186 -3.95 -18.44 -22.15
C ALA A 186 -3.02 -17.84 -21.07
N ARG A 187 -2.26 -16.80 -21.42
CA ARG A 187 -1.32 -16.12 -20.52
C ARG A 187 -2.01 -15.40 -19.37
N MET A 188 -3.15 -14.75 -19.62
CA MET A 188 -3.99 -14.17 -18.57
C MET A 188 -4.58 -15.26 -17.65
N LYS A 189 -5.06 -16.36 -18.22
CA LYS A 189 -5.58 -17.49 -17.42
C LYS A 189 -4.50 -18.09 -16.52
N ALA A 190 -3.29 -18.27 -17.05
CA ALA A 190 -2.14 -18.73 -16.29
C ALA A 190 -1.80 -17.76 -15.15
N LEU A 191 -1.74 -16.45 -15.44
CA LEU A 191 -1.50 -15.42 -14.43
C LEU A 191 -2.49 -15.48 -13.26
N VAL A 192 -3.79 -15.56 -13.56
CA VAL A 192 -4.83 -15.61 -12.52
C VAL A 192 -4.72 -16.89 -11.70
N SER A 193 -4.38 -18.03 -12.32
CA SER A 193 -4.13 -19.27 -11.60
C SER A 193 -2.91 -19.14 -10.69
N ASP A 194 -1.77 -18.70 -11.23
CA ASP A 194 -0.53 -18.54 -10.49
C ASP A 194 -0.67 -17.60 -9.31
N ILE A 195 -1.38 -16.48 -9.48
CA ILE A 195 -1.66 -15.53 -8.41
C ILE A 195 -2.54 -16.18 -7.33
N ARG A 196 -3.62 -16.86 -7.72
CA ARG A 196 -4.53 -17.48 -6.75
C ARG A 196 -3.82 -18.56 -5.95
N ASP A 197 -2.90 -19.30 -6.56
CA ASP A 197 -2.21 -20.42 -5.91
C ASP A 197 -1.02 -19.96 -5.05
N ARG A 198 -0.58 -18.69 -5.17
CA ARG A 198 0.45 -18.05 -4.31
C ARG A 198 -0.08 -17.53 -2.98
N TYR A 199 -1.39 -17.33 -2.85
CA TYR A 199 -2.02 -16.75 -1.66
C TYR A 199 -3.04 -17.74 -1.10
N ASP A 200 -2.78 -18.22 0.13
CA ASP A 200 -3.54 -19.28 0.81
C ASP A 200 -4.93 -18.86 1.32
#